data_AF-A0A1Y1V904-F1
#
_entry.id   AF-A0A1Y1V904-F1
#
_cell.length_a   1.000
_cell.length_b   1.000
_cell.length_c   1.000
_cell.angle_alpha   90.00
_cell.angle_beta   90.00
_cell.angle_gamma   90.00
#
_symmetry.space_group_name_H-M   'P 1'
#
loop_
_entity.id
_entity.type
_entity.pdbx_description
1 polymer ?
#
loop_
_entity_poly.entity_id
_entity_poly.type
_entity_poly.pdbx_seq_one_letter_code
_entity_poly.pdbx_strand_id
1 'polypeptide(L)'
;MTEYIKNVNEFVSNVDTSDKEFPTSVEELSELLEKIENDTFMKFHNKVIFDISGHTLRYTEIAKTYLVEKVQYLLKVAYITHMVVSVIIMCVFLTFIMKQIREQMNVMRVLTNIIFTIPLPVFKSVPKLQNFIETGKII
;
A
#
# COMPACT_ATOMS: atom_id res chain seq x y z
N MET A 1 -19.76 -26.70 19.35
CA MET A 1 -18.62 -27.59 19.65
C MET A 1 -19.01 -28.75 20.57
N THR A 2 -19.64 -28.50 21.72
CA THR A 2 -20.07 -29.55 22.67
C THR A 2 -21.09 -30.53 22.09
N GLU A 3 -22.06 -30.02 21.32
CA GLU A 3 -23.03 -30.84 20.58
C GLU A 3 -22.37 -31.68 19.46
N TYR A 4 -21.36 -31.12 18.79
CA TYR A 4 -20.59 -31.83 17.77
C TYR A 4 -19.82 -33.01 18.39
N ILE A 5 -19.11 -32.76 19.49
CA ILE A 5 -18.37 -33.81 20.22
C ILE A 5 -19.33 -34.90 20.73
N LYS A 6 -20.52 -34.50 21.22
CA LYS A 6 -21.55 -35.45 21.65
C LYS A 6 -22.05 -36.32 20.50
N ASN A 7 -22.38 -35.73 19.35
CA ASN A 7 -22.89 -36.46 18.19
C ASN A 7 -21.80 -37.35 17.55
N VAL A 8 -20.53 -36.93 17.58
CA VAL A 8 -19.38 -37.77 17.19
C VAL A 8 -19.27 -38.98 18.12
N ASN A 9 -19.35 -38.78 19.43
CA ASN A 9 -19.27 -39.88 20.39
C ASN A 9 -20.44 -40.85 20.26
N GLU A 10 -21.66 -40.35 20.01
CA GLU A 10 -22.83 -41.19 19.72
C GLU A 10 -22.67 -41.98 18.42
N PHE A 11 -22.12 -41.39 17.36
CA PHE A 11 -21.82 -42.09 16.11
C PHE A 11 -20.80 -43.22 16.34
N VAL A 12 -19.64 -42.91 16.94
CA VAL A 12 -18.57 -43.89 17.20
C VAL A 12 -19.07 -45.02 18.11
N SER A 13 -19.94 -44.73 19.07
CA SER A 13 -20.48 -45.73 20.00
C SER A 13 -21.58 -46.61 19.38
N ASN A 14 -22.28 -46.11 18.35
CA ASN A 14 -23.37 -46.82 17.66
C ASN A 14 -22.93 -47.47 16.34
N VAL A 15 -21.67 -47.29 15.92
CA VAL A 15 -21.08 -48.08 14.83
C VAL A 15 -20.93 -49.51 15.34
N ASP A 16 -21.91 -50.33 14.98
CA ASP A 16 -21.91 -51.76 15.20
C ASP A 16 -20.72 -52.38 14.46
N THR A 17 -19.62 -52.64 15.20
CA THR A 17 -18.40 -53.25 14.67
C THR A 17 -18.52 -54.77 14.56
N SER A 18 -19.71 -55.35 14.66
CA SER A 18 -19.90 -56.79 14.47
C SER A 18 -19.55 -57.16 13.03
N ASP A 19 -18.37 -57.76 12.82
CA ASP A 19 -17.96 -58.61 11.70
C ASP A 19 -18.78 -58.49 10.40
N LYS A 20 -18.76 -57.32 9.74
CA LYS A 20 -19.36 -57.16 8.40
C LYS A 20 -18.27 -57.24 7.35
N GLU A 21 -18.32 -58.33 6.61
CA GLU A 21 -17.55 -58.62 5.40
C GLU A 21 -17.43 -57.36 4.55
N PHE A 22 -16.22 -57.09 4.05
CA PHE A 22 -16.01 -56.02 3.08
C PHE A 22 -16.96 -56.25 1.88
N PRO A 23 -17.62 -55.19 1.37
CA PRO A 23 -18.54 -55.34 0.25
C PRO A 23 -17.81 -55.99 -0.94
N THR A 24 -18.40 -57.06 -1.47
CA THR A 24 -17.79 -57.85 -2.56
C THR A 24 -18.40 -57.53 -3.92
N SER A 25 -19.51 -56.77 -3.95
CA SER A 25 -20.20 -56.32 -5.16
C SER A 25 -20.40 -54.80 -5.19
N VAL A 26 -20.64 -54.25 -6.38
CA VAL A 26 -20.88 -52.81 -6.59
C VAL A 26 -22.22 -52.38 -6.00
N GLU A 27 -23.24 -53.23 -6.08
CA GLU A 27 -24.54 -53.02 -5.43
C GLU A 27 -24.42 -52.93 -3.90
N GLU A 28 -23.67 -53.82 -3.24
CA GLU A 28 -23.43 -53.76 -1.79
C GLU A 28 -22.68 -52.49 -1.37
N LEU A 29 -21.73 -52.05 -2.20
CA LEU A 29 -21.01 -50.79 -1.96
C LEU A 29 -21.96 -49.58 -2.08
N SER A 30 -22.90 -49.61 -3.03
CA SER A 30 -23.90 -48.55 -3.20
C SER A 30 -24.86 -48.48 -2.02
N GLU A 31 -25.32 -49.62 -1.51
CA GLU A 31 -26.20 -49.67 -0.32
C GLU A 31 -25.47 -49.21 0.95
N LEU A 32 -24.18 -49.57 1.10
CA LEU A 32 -23.35 -49.10 2.20
C LEU A 32 -23.11 -47.59 2.13
N LEU A 33 -22.84 -47.06 0.93
CA LEU A 33 -22.69 -45.62 0.70
C LEU A 33 -23.98 -44.87 1.03
N GLU A 34 -25.13 -45.35 0.53
CA GLU A 34 -26.44 -44.75 0.81
C GLU A 34 -26.76 -44.78 2.31
N LYS A 35 -26.38 -45.84 3.03
CA LYS A 35 -26.53 -45.94 4.48
C LYS A 35 -25.64 -44.94 5.23
N ILE A 36 -24.40 -44.76 4.80
CA ILE A 36 -23.45 -43.80 5.38
C ILE A 36 -23.93 -42.37 5.11
N GLU A 37 -24.32 -42.05 3.87
CA GLU A 37 -24.84 -40.72 3.52
C GLU A 37 -26.15 -40.38 4.24
N ASN A 38 -26.98 -41.39 4.51
CA ASN A 38 -28.22 -41.22 5.24
C ASN A 38 -28.07 -41.21 6.76
N ASP A 39 -26.89 -41.51 7.28
CA ASP A 39 -26.62 -41.53 8.72
C ASP A 39 -26.82 -40.13 9.34
N THR A 40 -27.42 -40.10 10.52
CA THR A 40 -27.76 -38.86 11.23
C THR A 40 -26.50 -38.04 11.54
N PHE A 41 -25.39 -38.71 11.85
CA PHE A 41 -24.11 -38.05 12.07
C PHE A 41 -23.54 -37.47 10.79
N MET A 42 -23.55 -38.21 9.67
CA MET A 42 -23.04 -37.70 8.40
C MET A 42 -23.85 -36.50 7.88
N LYS A 43 -25.17 -36.52 8.04
CA LYS A 43 -26.05 -35.37 7.76
C LYS A 43 -25.70 -34.16 8.63
N PHE A 44 -25.49 -34.37 9.92
CA PHE A 44 -25.08 -33.30 10.85
C PHE A 44 -23.68 -32.76 10.54
N HIS A 45 -22.72 -33.64 10.25
CA HIS A 45 -21.35 -33.29 9.87
C HIS A 45 -21.33 -32.43 8.60
N ASN A 46 -22.04 -32.86 7.56
CA ASN A 46 -22.16 -32.12 6.30
C ASN A 46 -22.82 -30.75 6.50
N LYS A 47 -23.84 -30.66 7.37
CA LYS A 47 -24.47 -29.39 7.73
C LYS A 47 -23.47 -28.44 8.41
N VAL A 48 -22.69 -28.94 9.37
CA VAL A 48 -21.68 -28.13 10.07
C VAL A 48 -20.60 -27.64 9.11
N ILE A 49 -20.13 -28.50 8.20
CA ILE A 49 -19.18 -28.09 7.14
C ILE A 49 -19.79 -26.97 6.30
N PHE A 50 -21.03 -27.14 5.84
CA PHE A 50 -21.71 -26.14 5.02
C PHE A 50 -21.85 -24.80 5.74
N ASP A 51 -22.24 -24.82 7.02
CA ASP A 51 -22.37 -23.62 7.85
C ASP A 51 -21.00 -22.93 8.03
N ILE A 52 -19.92 -23.68 8.31
CA ILE A 52 -18.56 -23.15 8.43
C ILE A 52 -18.10 -22.53 7.11
N SER A 53 -18.31 -23.20 5.98
CA SER A 53 -17.96 -22.68 4.65
C SER A 53 -18.74 -21.41 4.34
N GLY A 54 -20.04 -21.38 4.63
CA GLY A 54 -20.88 -20.20 4.45
C GLY A 54 -20.43 -19.01 5.30
N HIS A 55 -20.13 -19.23 6.57
CA HIS A 55 -19.59 -18.20 7.45
C HIS A 55 -18.20 -17.71 6.99
N THR A 56 -17.34 -18.61 6.54
CA THR A 56 -16.01 -18.27 6.02
C THR A 56 -16.10 -17.36 4.80
N LEU A 57 -17.01 -17.66 3.86
CA LEU A 57 -17.27 -16.82 2.70
C LEU A 57 -17.76 -15.43 3.12
N ARG A 58 -18.74 -15.37 4.02
CA ARG A 58 -19.28 -14.10 4.57
C ARG A 58 -18.19 -13.25 5.22
N TYR A 59 -17.33 -13.85 6.06
CA TYR A 59 -16.22 -13.14 6.69
C TYR A 59 -15.19 -12.66 5.67
N THR A 60 -14.94 -13.44 4.62
CA THR A 60 -14.04 -13.06 3.54
C THR A 60 -14.56 -11.85 2.77
N GLU A 61 -15.86 -11.80 2.49
CA GLU A 61 -16.50 -10.64 1.84
C GLU A 61 -16.43 -9.37 2.69
N ILE A 62 -16.69 -9.50 4.00
CA ILE A 62 -16.56 -8.38 4.95
C ILE A 62 -15.11 -7.90 5.01
N ALA A 63 -14.16 -8.83 5.14
CA ALA A 63 -12.74 -8.51 5.18
C ALA A 63 -12.28 -7.80 3.91
N LYS A 64 -12.70 -8.29 2.73
CA LYS A 64 -12.41 -7.64 1.44
C LYS A 64 -12.93 -6.21 1.41
N THR A 65 -14.18 -6.01 1.79
CA THR A 65 -14.82 -4.68 1.79
C THR A 65 -14.08 -3.72 2.71
N TYR A 66 -13.80 -4.16 3.94
CA TYR A 66 -13.03 -3.38 4.91
C TYR A 66 -11.63 -3.04 4.40
N LEU A 67 -10.93 -4.00 3.78
CA LEU A 67 -9.59 -3.78 3.25
C LEU A 67 -9.59 -2.75 2.12
N VAL A 68 -10.54 -2.85 1.20
CA VAL A 68 -10.71 -1.90 0.09
C VAL A 68 -10.99 -0.49 0.62
N GLU A 69 -11.90 -0.35 1.58
CA GLU A 69 -12.20 0.94 2.21
C GLU A 69 -10.97 1.55 2.90
N LYS A 70 -10.20 0.73 3.63
CA LYS A 70 -8.96 1.18 4.27
C LYS A 70 -7.89 1.61 3.27
N VAL A 71 -7.72 0.86 2.19
CA VAL A 71 -6.79 1.22 1.11
C VAL A 71 -7.21 2.55 0.47
N GLN A 72 -8.49 2.71 0.14
CA GLN A 72 -9.01 3.95 -0.43
C GLN A 72 -8.84 5.14 0.51
N TYR A 73 -9.08 4.94 1.82
CA TYR A 73 -8.86 5.97 2.83
C TYR A 73 -7.39 6.40 2.89
N LEU A 74 -6.47 5.44 3.00
CA LEU A 74 -5.03 5.71 3.03
C LEU A 74 -4.56 6.43 1.76
N LEU A 75 -5.09 6.02 0.61
CA LEU A 75 -4.78 6.65 -0.67
C LEU A 75 -5.23 8.12 -0.70
N LYS A 76 -6.44 8.42 -0.21
CA LYS A 76 -6.94 9.80 -0.08
C LYS A 76 -6.06 10.64 0.84
N VAL A 77 -5.69 10.09 2.01
CA VAL A 77 -4.81 10.77 2.96
C VAL A 77 -3.44 11.05 2.34
N ALA A 78 -2.87 10.08 1.63
CA ALA A 78 -1.59 10.24 0.94
C ALA A 78 -1.65 11.36 -0.12
N TYR A 79 -2.71 11.40 -0.93
CA TYR A 79 -2.90 12.45 -1.93
C TYR A 79 -3.01 13.85 -1.31
N ILE A 80 -3.83 14.00 -0.26
CA ILE A 80 -3.99 15.28 0.45
C ILE A 80 -2.65 15.71 1.04
N THR A 81 -1.94 14.80 1.71
CA THR A 81 -0.62 15.08 2.30
C THR A 81 0.37 15.51 1.22
N HIS A 82 0.43 14.79 0.10
CA HIS A 82 1.31 15.13 -1.01
C HIS A 82 1.00 16.52 -1.58
N MET A 83 -0.29 16.85 -1.74
CA MET A 83 -0.72 18.17 -2.22
C MET A 83 -0.25 19.27 -1.27
N VAL A 84 -0.49 19.12 0.03
CA VAL A 84 -0.08 20.11 1.06
C VAL A 84 1.44 20.31 1.05
N VAL A 85 2.22 19.22 1.06
CA VAL A 85 3.68 19.28 1.02
C VAL A 85 4.18 19.95 -0.26
N SER A 86 3.57 19.65 -1.42
CA SER A 86 3.95 20.28 -2.69
C SER A 86 3.72 21.79 -2.66
N VAL A 87 2.60 22.24 -2.10
CA VAL A 87 2.30 23.67 -1.92
C VAL A 87 3.33 24.32 -0.98
N ILE A 88 3.67 23.67 0.14
CA ILE A 88 4.69 24.17 1.06
C ILE A 88 6.04 24.32 0.37
N ILE A 89 6.49 23.31 -0.38
CA ILE A 89 7.75 23.36 -1.15
C ILE A 89 7.72 24.54 -2.12
N MET A 90 6.61 24.75 -2.84
CA MET A 90 6.47 25.87 -3.76
C MET A 90 6.56 27.22 -3.03
N CYS A 91 5.90 27.37 -1.89
CA CYS A 91 5.98 28.58 -1.08
C CYS A 91 7.41 28.85 -0.62
N VAL A 92 8.11 27.84 -0.08
CA VAL A 92 9.50 27.95 0.37
C VAL A 92 10.42 28.34 -0.79
N PHE A 93 10.24 27.75 -1.96
CA PHE A 93 11.01 28.10 -3.16
C PHE A 93 10.82 29.58 -3.53
N LEU A 94 9.57 30.06 -3.53
CA LEU A 94 9.26 31.45 -3.88
C LEU A 94 9.82 32.45 -2.86
N THR A 95 9.72 32.15 -1.56
CA THR A 95 10.13 33.10 -0.51
C THR A 95 11.64 33.13 -0.28
N PHE A 96 12.31 31.97 -0.31
CA PHE A 96 13.73 31.88 0.02
C PHE A 96 14.61 31.88 -1.23
N ILE A 97 14.38 30.93 -2.14
CA ILE A 97 15.26 30.75 -3.31
C ILE A 97 15.06 31.90 -4.29
N MET A 98 13.82 32.22 -4.66
CA MET A 98 13.58 33.27 -5.64
C MET A 98 14.00 34.67 -5.16
N LYS A 99 13.87 34.93 -3.85
CA LYS A 99 14.38 36.17 -3.25
C LYS A 99 15.91 36.26 -3.42
N GLN A 100 16.63 35.19 -3.08
CA GLN A 100 18.09 35.16 -3.20
C GLN A 100 18.54 35.30 -4.66
N ILE A 101 17.89 34.62 -5.61
CA ILE A 101 18.18 34.77 -7.04
C ILE A 101 17.99 36.22 -7.48
N ARG A 102 16.90 36.87 -7.06
CA ARG A 102 16.62 38.27 -7.40
C ARG A 102 17.70 39.21 -6.86
N GLU A 103 18.15 39.00 -5.63
CA GLU A 103 19.24 39.76 -5.03
C GLU A 103 20.55 39.60 -5.82
N GLN A 104 20.91 38.37 -6.20
CA GLN A 104 22.11 38.10 -7.01
C GLN A 104 22.02 38.74 -8.40
N MET A 105 20.86 38.69 -9.06
CA MET A 105 20.65 39.37 -10.34
C MET A 105 20.77 40.90 -10.23
N ASN A 106 20.31 41.48 -9.12
CA ASN A 106 20.47 42.92 -8.89
C ASN A 106 21.94 43.30 -8.71
N VAL A 107 22.71 42.53 -7.94
CA VAL A 107 24.16 42.74 -7.78
C VAL A 107 24.87 42.64 -9.15
N MET A 108 24.55 41.62 -9.93
CA MET A 108 25.06 41.44 -11.29
C MET A 108 24.75 42.66 -12.16
N ARG A 109 23.50 43.14 -12.16
CA ARG A 109 23.07 44.32 -12.94
C ARG A 109 23.85 45.57 -12.54
N VAL A 110 24.04 45.82 -11.25
CA VAL A 110 24.82 46.96 -10.76
C VAL A 110 26.27 46.85 -11.22
N LEU A 111 26.89 45.67 -11.10
CA LEU A 111 28.26 45.44 -11.55
C LEU A 111 28.39 45.67 -13.06
N THR A 112 27.46 45.14 -13.86
CA THR A 112 27.41 45.33 -15.31
C THR A 112 27.31 46.81 -15.66
N ASN A 113 26.43 47.58 -15.00
CA ASN A 113 26.32 49.01 -15.23
C ASN A 113 27.62 49.76 -14.88
N ILE A 114 28.28 49.42 -13.77
CA ILE A 114 29.56 50.02 -13.38
C ILE A 114 30.62 49.75 -14.47
N ILE A 115 30.75 48.49 -14.92
CA ILE A 115 31.71 48.11 -15.96
C ILE A 115 31.49 48.90 -17.24
N PHE A 116 30.24 49.01 -17.71
CA PHE A 116 29.91 49.73 -18.94
C PHE A 116 29.98 51.25 -18.81
N THR A 117 29.99 51.79 -17.59
CA THR A 117 30.16 53.23 -17.36
C THR A 117 31.63 53.65 -17.41
N ILE A 118 32.57 52.72 -17.24
CA ILE A 118 34.01 53.04 -17.25
C ILE A 118 34.48 53.31 -18.70
N PRO A 119 35.01 54.51 -19.01
CA PRO A 119 35.56 54.79 -20.33
C PRO A 119 36.73 53.87 -20.65
N LEU A 120 36.78 53.35 -21.88
CA LEU A 120 37.88 52.50 -22.38
C LEU A 120 39.30 53.02 -22.08
N PRO A 121 39.60 54.34 -22.14
CA PRO A 121 40.90 54.87 -21.76
C PRO A 121 41.23 54.64 -20.27
N VAL A 122 40.24 54.83 -19.39
CA VAL A 122 40.39 54.63 -17.94
C VAL A 122 40.58 53.15 -17.63
N PHE A 123 39.81 52.28 -18.27
CA PHE A 123 39.93 50.82 -18.16
C PHE A 123 41.35 50.35 -18.52
N LYS A 124 41.91 50.83 -19.64
CA LYS A 124 43.28 50.48 -20.09
C LYS A 124 44.39 51.11 -19.25
N SER A 125 44.10 52.20 -18.53
CA SER A 125 45.10 52.93 -17.73
C SER A 125 45.29 52.38 -16.30
N VAL A 126 44.35 51.56 -15.81
CA VAL A 126 44.37 51.02 -14.44
C VAL A 126 44.43 49.49 -14.48
N PRO A 127 45.62 48.87 -14.47
CA PRO A 127 45.79 47.41 -14.59
C PRO A 127 45.04 46.62 -13.51
N LYS A 128 44.93 47.18 -12.31
CA LYS A 128 44.17 46.59 -11.19
C LYS A 128 42.67 46.51 -11.47
N LEU A 129 42.12 47.54 -12.11
CA LEU A 129 40.71 47.58 -12.50
C LEU A 129 40.44 46.59 -13.63
N GLN A 130 41.36 46.51 -14.60
CA GLN A 130 41.29 45.53 -15.67
C GLN A 130 41.34 44.08 -15.14
N ASN A 131 42.28 43.75 -14.26
CA ASN A 131 42.35 42.44 -13.62
C ASN A 131 41.11 42.11 -12.79
N PHE A 132 40.57 43.09 -12.06
CA PHE A 132 39.35 42.90 -11.28
C PHE A 132 38.14 42.58 -12.15
N ILE A 133 37.99 43.25 -13.28
CA ILE A 133 36.86 43.05 -14.20
C ILE A 133 37.01 41.72 -14.97
N GLU A 134 38.21 41.35 -15.40
CA GLU A 134 38.45 40.11 -16.18
C GLU A 134 38.48 38.85 -15.30
N THR A 135 39.02 38.93 -14.08
CA THR A 135 39.29 37.75 -13.23
C THR A 135 38.55 37.74 -11.88
N GLY A 136 37.86 38.83 -11.52
CA GLY A 136 37.17 38.98 -10.24
C GLY A 136 38.09 39.17 -9.03
N LYS A 137 39.41 39.36 -9.25
CA LYS A 137 40.42 39.46 -8.19
C LYS A 137 41.08 40.84 -8.18
N ILE A 138 41.29 41.40 -6.99
CA ILE A 138 42.09 42.60 -6.78
C ILE A 138 43.50 42.14 -6.39
N ILE A 139 44.43 42.14 -7.33
CA ILE A 139 45.86 41.89 -7.10
C ILE A 139 46.60 43.19 -7.43
#